data_AF-A0A8B7D6T0-F1
#
_entry.id   AF-A0A8B7D6T0-F1
#
_cell.length_a   1.000
_cell.length_b   1.000
_cell.length_c   1.000
_cell.angle_alpha   90.00
_cell.angle_beta   90.00
_cell.angle_gamma   90.00
#
_symmetry.space_group_name_H-M   'P 1'
#
loop_
_entity.id
_entity.type
_entity.pdbx_description
1 polymer ?
#
loop_
_entity_poly.entity_id
_entity_poly.type
_entity_poly.pdbx_seq_one_letter_code
_entity_poly.pdbx_strand_id
1 'polypeptide(L)'
;VFGGSVKAVLAYISGDSFGIPYFLDSPIKLREFQRSFSSLSYILPNSNFWNDNEVIVKTNDRSYTVKDYDTLFEDINYPIAQKILKLVPEVWSNEPPGVKMYCFYGNLVETPEVLYYKSGFAKDNYPNIYYGDGDGTVNLKSLEGCRLWQGKQKQQIIHRMFPMGEHNGILQNPYLIRSVIEALEQ
;
A
#
# COMPACT_ATOMS: atom_id res chain seq x y z
N VAL A 1 -2.71 -6.88 -3.17
CA VAL A 1 -3.04 -5.50 -2.73
C VAL A 1 -4.38 -5.13 -3.34
N PHE A 2 -5.41 -4.85 -2.55
CA PHE A 2 -6.75 -4.49 -3.08
C PHE A 2 -7.01 -2.98 -3.06
N GLY A 3 -6.51 -2.27 -2.06
CA GLY A 3 -6.78 -0.84 -1.86
C GLY A 3 -5.59 0.10 -2.05
N GLY A 4 -4.42 -0.43 -2.37
CA GLY A 4 -3.15 0.32 -2.39
C GLY A 4 -2.36 0.21 -1.08
N SER A 5 -1.31 1.02 -0.95
CA SER A 5 -0.41 1.05 0.22
C SER A 5 0.18 2.44 0.47
N VAL A 6 0.26 2.87 1.73
CA VAL A 6 0.93 4.13 2.11
C VAL A 6 2.42 4.11 1.78
N LYS A 7 3.05 2.94 1.70
CA LYS A 7 4.45 2.80 1.25
C LYS A 7 4.64 3.27 -0.21
N ALA A 8 3.61 3.17 -1.05
CA ALA A 8 3.65 3.76 -2.39
C ALA A 8 3.71 5.30 -2.35
N VAL A 9 3.04 5.91 -1.37
CA VAL A 9 3.12 7.37 -1.13
C VAL A 9 4.53 7.76 -0.68
N LEU A 10 5.14 6.97 0.22
CA LEU A 10 6.54 7.17 0.63
C LEU A 10 7.49 7.12 -0.56
N ALA A 11 7.33 6.12 -1.44
CA ALA A 11 8.12 6.02 -2.67
C ALA A 11 7.93 7.23 -3.59
N TYR A 12 6.71 7.80 -3.69
CA TYR A 12 6.48 9.04 -4.44
C TYR A 12 7.23 10.23 -3.84
N ILE A 13 7.27 10.38 -2.52
CA ILE A 13 7.78 11.61 -1.88
C ILE A 13 9.29 11.52 -1.64
N SER A 14 9.75 10.46 -0.97
CA SER A 14 11.13 10.30 -0.51
C SER A 14 11.87 9.15 -1.20
N GLY A 15 11.17 8.32 -1.95
CA GLY A 15 11.69 7.05 -2.45
C GLY A 15 11.62 5.95 -1.39
N ASP A 16 11.67 4.69 -1.84
CA ASP A 16 11.71 3.49 -0.99
C ASP A 16 13.04 2.77 -1.20
N SER A 17 13.74 2.40 -0.14
CA SER A 17 15.01 1.67 -0.25
C SER A 17 14.85 0.17 -0.49
N PHE A 18 13.62 -0.36 -0.47
CA PHE A 18 13.35 -1.80 -0.54
C PHE A 18 14.09 -2.61 0.54
N GLY A 19 14.29 -2.00 1.71
CA GLY A 19 15.03 -2.61 2.83
C GLY A 19 16.55 -2.45 2.74
N ILE A 20 17.09 -1.78 1.72
CA ILE A 20 18.51 -1.40 1.68
C ILE A 20 18.76 -0.37 2.80
N PRO A 21 19.74 -0.62 3.70
CA PRO A 21 20.06 0.32 4.77
C PRO A 21 20.48 1.70 4.24
N TYR A 22 20.04 2.76 4.90
CA TYR A 22 20.28 4.15 4.48
C TYR A 22 21.77 4.50 4.30
N PHE A 23 22.66 3.87 5.09
CA PHE A 23 24.11 4.09 4.99
C PHE A 23 24.74 3.46 3.74
N LEU A 24 24.04 2.53 3.07
CA LEU A 24 24.47 1.94 1.79
C LEU A 24 23.87 2.69 0.62
N ASP A 25 22.58 3.05 0.69
CA ASP A 25 21.97 3.88 -0.33
C ASP A 25 20.82 4.74 0.20
N SER A 26 20.71 5.94 -0.35
CA SER A 26 19.65 6.88 0.02
C SER A 26 18.41 6.62 -0.85
N PRO A 27 17.21 6.39 -0.26
CA PRO A 27 15.98 6.16 -1.00
C PRO A 27 15.69 7.22 -2.08
N ILE A 28 16.13 8.46 -1.84
CA ILE A 28 15.93 9.58 -2.76
C ILE A 28 16.54 9.37 -4.14
N LYS A 29 17.61 8.56 -4.23
CA LYS A 29 18.25 8.24 -5.51
C LYS A 29 17.39 7.31 -6.36
N LEU A 30 16.57 6.49 -5.72
CA LEU A 30 15.64 5.55 -6.38
C LEU A 30 14.31 6.22 -6.75
N ARG A 31 14.00 7.38 -6.15
CA ARG A 31 12.70 8.05 -6.32
C ARG A 31 12.35 8.35 -7.78
N GLU A 32 13.27 8.91 -8.58
CA GLU A 32 13.00 9.21 -10.00
C GLU A 32 12.69 7.94 -10.79
N PHE A 33 13.46 6.88 -10.54
CA PHE A 33 13.22 5.56 -11.12
C PHE A 33 11.86 5.00 -10.69
N GLN A 34 11.55 5.03 -9.40
CA GLN A 34 10.26 4.54 -8.86
C GLN A 34 9.07 5.31 -9.41
N ARG A 35 9.15 6.65 -9.51
CA ARG A 35 8.09 7.51 -10.07
C ARG A 35 7.81 7.22 -11.55
N SER A 36 8.78 6.65 -12.28
CA SER A 36 8.60 6.32 -13.70
C SER A 36 7.68 5.12 -13.94
N PHE A 37 7.45 4.27 -12.92
CA PHE A 37 6.53 3.15 -13.02
C PHE A 37 5.10 3.59 -12.72
N SER A 38 4.22 3.53 -13.72
CA SER A 38 2.79 3.80 -13.56
C SER A 38 2.11 2.87 -12.55
N SER A 39 2.67 1.68 -12.32
CA SER A 39 2.21 0.77 -11.27
C SER A 39 2.23 1.42 -9.89
N LEU A 40 3.12 2.39 -9.64
CA LEU A 40 3.17 3.11 -8.37
C LEU A 40 1.93 3.97 -8.15
N SER A 41 1.43 4.66 -9.21
CA SER A 41 0.14 5.37 -9.16
C SER A 41 -1.03 4.40 -8.96
N TYR A 42 -0.99 3.24 -9.61
CA TYR A 42 -2.04 2.24 -9.53
C TYR A 42 -2.25 1.72 -8.11
N ILE A 43 -1.18 1.58 -7.32
CA ILE A 43 -1.25 1.06 -5.93
C ILE A 43 -1.28 2.17 -4.87
N LEU A 44 -1.66 3.40 -5.22
CA LEU A 44 -1.91 4.42 -4.22
C LEU A 44 -3.16 4.09 -3.38
N PRO A 45 -3.17 4.42 -2.07
CA PRO A 45 -4.37 4.36 -1.24
C PRO A 45 -5.56 5.08 -1.89
N ASN A 46 -6.77 4.57 -1.70
CA ASN A 46 -7.97 5.19 -2.28
C ASN A 46 -9.19 5.11 -1.35
N SER A 47 -10.22 5.90 -1.67
CA SER A 47 -11.44 6.06 -0.89
C SER A 47 -12.28 4.79 -0.71
N ASN A 48 -12.04 3.71 -1.46
CA ASN A 48 -12.73 2.44 -1.21
C ASN A 48 -12.23 1.77 0.08
N PHE A 49 -11.06 2.17 0.59
CA PHE A 49 -10.36 1.52 1.70
C PHE A 49 -9.91 2.47 2.80
N TRP A 50 -9.59 3.72 2.48
CA TRP A 50 -9.27 4.77 3.45
C TRP A 50 -10.45 5.72 3.58
N ASN A 51 -10.74 6.14 4.80
CA ASN A 51 -11.76 7.17 5.00
C ASN A 51 -11.29 8.47 4.34
N ASP A 52 -12.23 9.25 3.78
CA ASP A 52 -11.89 10.50 3.08
C ASP A 52 -11.21 11.55 3.99
N ASN A 53 -11.39 11.44 5.32
CA ASN A 53 -10.75 12.32 6.31
C ASN A 53 -9.48 11.70 6.93
N GLU A 54 -9.09 10.50 6.50
CA GLU A 54 -7.93 9.79 7.03
C GLU A 54 -6.64 10.38 6.46
N VAL A 55 -5.78 10.89 7.35
CA VAL A 55 -4.53 11.53 6.98
C VAL A 55 -3.48 10.45 6.68
N ILE A 56 -2.90 10.49 5.49
CA ILE A 56 -1.83 9.59 5.04
C ILE A 56 -0.47 10.31 4.96
N VAL A 57 -0.47 11.63 4.77
CA VAL A 57 0.72 12.48 4.80
C VAL A 57 0.43 13.72 5.62
N LYS A 58 1.40 14.16 6.42
CA LYS A 58 1.28 15.35 7.25
C LYS A 58 2.56 16.18 7.19
N THR A 59 2.42 17.50 7.17
CA THR A 59 3.48 18.49 7.42
C THR A 59 3.08 19.34 8.64
N ASN A 60 3.88 20.35 9.01
CA ASN A 60 3.45 21.28 10.06
C ASN A 60 2.26 22.15 9.62
N ASP A 61 2.16 22.42 8.32
CA ASP A 61 1.23 23.41 7.77
C ASP A 61 0.00 22.76 7.14
N ARG A 62 0.07 21.46 6.81
CA ARG A 62 -0.98 20.76 6.05
C ARG A 62 -1.07 19.27 6.36
N SER A 63 -2.28 18.73 6.22
CA SER A 63 -2.55 17.30 6.19
C SER A 63 -3.08 16.93 4.80
N TYR A 64 -2.72 15.74 4.32
CA TYR A 64 -3.18 15.19 3.04
C TYR A 64 -3.85 13.85 3.28
N THR A 65 -4.99 13.68 2.64
CA THR A 65 -5.81 12.47 2.60
C THR A 65 -5.73 11.83 1.21
N VAL A 66 -6.45 10.73 1.00
CA VAL A 66 -6.62 10.12 -0.33
C VAL A 66 -7.35 11.02 -1.34
N LYS A 67 -7.97 12.13 -0.90
CA LYS A 67 -8.58 13.14 -1.79
C LYS A 67 -7.61 14.22 -2.24
N ASP A 68 -6.45 14.33 -1.60
CA ASP A 68 -5.53 15.45 -1.80
C ASP A 68 -4.37 15.13 -2.77
N TYR A 69 -4.46 14.07 -3.56
CA TYR A 69 -3.35 13.65 -4.44
C TYR A 69 -2.94 14.72 -5.45
N ASP A 70 -3.90 15.43 -6.07
CA ASP A 70 -3.56 16.47 -7.04
C ASP A 70 -2.71 17.56 -6.38
N THR A 71 -3.07 18.02 -5.19
CA THR A 71 -2.26 19.01 -4.47
C THR A 71 -0.97 18.44 -3.88
N LEU A 72 -0.98 17.21 -3.36
CA LEU A 72 0.23 16.54 -2.88
C LEU A 72 1.28 16.46 -3.99
N PHE A 73 0.87 16.14 -5.23
CA PHE A 73 1.78 16.05 -6.37
C PHE A 73 2.35 17.41 -6.80
N GLU A 74 1.60 18.50 -6.62
CA GLU A 74 2.12 19.87 -6.80
C GLU A 74 3.14 20.21 -5.72
N ASP A 75 2.82 19.95 -4.46
CA ASP A 75 3.65 20.31 -3.31
C ASP A 75 5.00 19.55 -3.29
N ILE A 76 5.05 18.35 -3.87
CA ILE A 76 6.30 17.57 -4.05
C ILE A 76 7.02 17.86 -5.37
N ASN A 77 6.56 18.87 -6.11
CA ASN A 77 7.06 19.30 -7.42
C ASN A 77 7.11 18.15 -8.45
N TYR A 78 6.02 17.37 -8.53
CA TYR A 78 5.87 16.26 -9.48
C TYR A 78 4.47 16.22 -10.13
N PRO A 79 4.01 17.30 -10.78
CA PRO A 79 2.65 17.43 -11.29
C PRO A 79 2.29 16.43 -12.40
N ILE A 80 3.29 15.81 -13.05
CA ILE A 80 3.04 14.77 -14.05
C ILE A 80 2.29 13.56 -13.46
N ALA A 81 2.46 13.27 -12.16
CA ALA A 81 1.74 12.20 -11.48
C ALA A 81 0.22 12.39 -11.45
N GLN A 82 -0.28 13.63 -11.50
CA GLN A 82 -1.72 13.89 -11.63
C GLN A 82 -2.29 13.27 -12.91
N LYS A 83 -1.55 13.40 -14.02
CA LYS A 83 -1.95 12.85 -15.32
C LYS A 83 -1.83 11.32 -15.31
N ILE A 84 -0.75 10.79 -14.74
CA ILE A 84 -0.55 9.34 -14.64
C ILE A 84 -1.66 8.70 -13.79
N LEU A 85 -1.99 9.30 -12.64
CA LEU A 85 -3.05 8.82 -11.75
C LEU A 85 -4.42 8.78 -12.43
N LYS A 86 -4.72 9.75 -13.30
CA LYS A 86 -5.98 9.79 -14.09
C LYS A 86 -6.01 8.75 -15.23
N LEU A 87 -4.87 8.20 -15.62
CA LEU A 87 -4.75 7.22 -16.71
C LEU A 87 -4.67 5.77 -16.21
N VAL A 88 -4.24 5.55 -14.96
CA VAL A 88 -4.26 4.21 -14.37
C VAL A 88 -5.70 3.84 -13.98
N PRO A 89 -6.10 2.57 -14.16
CA PRO A 89 -7.41 2.12 -13.72
C PRO A 89 -7.51 2.14 -12.19
N GLU A 90 -8.73 2.07 -11.66
CA GLU A 90 -8.92 1.84 -10.23
C GLU A 90 -8.39 0.45 -9.84
N VAL A 91 -7.68 0.39 -8.72
CA VAL A 91 -7.14 -0.88 -8.17
C VAL A 91 -8.22 -1.81 -7.61
N TRP A 92 -9.37 -1.24 -7.25
CA TRP A 92 -10.48 -1.96 -6.65
C TRP A 92 -11.60 -2.22 -7.65
N SER A 93 -12.24 -3.38 -7.53
CA SER A 93 -13.48 -3.71 -8.23
C SER A 93 -14.55 -4.10 -7.20
N ASN A 94 -15.71 -3.46 -7.26
CA ASN A 94 -16.87 -3.89 -6.47
C ASN A 94 -17.42 -5.24 -6.94
N GLU A 95 -17.16 -5.61 -8.20
CA GLU A 95 -17.50 -6.91 -8.77
C GLU A 95 -16.51 -7.97 -8.29
N PRO A 96 -16.98 -9.05 -7.63
CA PRO A 96 -16.15 -10.13 -7.17
C PRO A 96 -15.71 -11.05 -8.33
N PRO A 97 -14.68 -11.89 -8.16
CA PRO A 97 -14.08 -12.64 -9.27
C PRO A 97 -14.95 -13.78 -9.84
N GLY A 98 -16.06 -14.14 -9.18
CA GLY A 98 -16.99 -15.17 -9.66
C GLY A 98 -16.45 -16.59 -9.57
N VAL A 99 -15.38 -16.80 -8.80
CA VAL A 99 -14.71 -18.10 -8.59
C VAL A 99 -14.41 -18.31 -7.11
N LYS A 100 -14.21 -19.56 -6.69
CA LYS A 100 -13.75 -19.86 -5.33
C LYS A 100 -12.40 -19.17 -5.12
N MET A 101 -12.28 -18.36 -4.08
CA MET A 101 -11.08 -17.56 -3.81
C MET A 101 -10.51 -17.90 -2.46
N TYR A 102 -9.19 -18.11 -2.41
CA TYR A 102 -8.42 -18.17 -1.18
C TYR A 102 -7.62 -16.87 -1.04
N CYS A 103 -7.89 -16.12 0.02
CA CYS A 103 -7.31 -14.82 0.29
C CYS A 103 -6.43 -14.91 1.53
N PHE A 104 -5.13 -15.07 1.32
CA PHE A 104 -4.13 -15.25 2.36
C PHE A 104 -3.26 -14.01 2.48
N TYR A 105 -3.11 -13.48 3.69
CA TYR A 105 -2.36 -12.25 3.94
C TYR A 105 -1.76 -12.22 5.34
N GLY A 106 -0.72 -11.42 5.51
CA GLY A 106 -0.06 -11.18 6.78
C GLY A 106 -0.77 -10.14 7.65
N ASN A 107 -0.45 -10.16 8.94
CA ASN A 107 -0.77 -9.07 9.88
C ASN A 107 0.25 -9.06 11.04
N LEU A 108 0.13 -8.07 11.92
CA LEU A 108 0.99 -7.77 13.07
C LEU A 108 2.43 -7.40 12.70
N VAL A 109 2.64 -6.87 11.50
CA VAL A 109 3.92 -6.31 11.07
C VAL A 109 3.77 -4.80 10.92
N GLU A 110 4.63 -4.04 11.58
CA GLU A 110 4.63 -2.57 11.53
C GLU A 110 4.66 -2.08 10.07
N THR A 111 3.57 -1.46 9.63
CA THR A 111 3.38 -1.03 8.25
C THR A 111 3.16 0.48 8.20
N PRO A 112 3.84 1.24 7.32
CA PRO A 112 3.64 2.69 7.24
C PRO A 112 2.16 3.04 7.10
N GLU A 113 1.61 3.87 7.99
CA GLU A 113 0.21 4.31 7.98
C GLU A 113 0.12 5.83 7.76
N VAL A 114 1.02 6.60 8.40
CA VAL A 114 1.09 8.07 8.22
C VAL A 114 2.53 8.52 8.06
N LEU A 115 2.79 9.35 7.07
CA LEU A 115 4.11 9.94 6.79
C LEU A 115 4.16 11.40 7.27
N TYR A 116 4.96 11.70 8.29
CA TYR A 116 5.08 13.04 8.85
C TYR A 116 6.38 13.75 8.45
N TYR A 117 6.24 14.74 7.58
CA TYR A 117 7.30 15.60 7.06
C TYR A 117 7.38 16.92 7.84
N LYS A 118 8.06 16.87 8.99
CA LYS A 118 8.22 18.04 9.88
C LYS A 118 8.84 19.26 9.18
N SER A 119 9.73 19.06 8.21
CA SER A 119 10.43 20.13 7.50
C SER A 119 9.98 20.27 6.04
N GLY A 120 8.77 19.80 5.70
CA GLY A 120 8.27 19.78 4.33
C GLY A 120 8.99 18.77 3.43
N PHE A 121 8.80 18.89 2.12
CA PHE A 121 9.21 17.88 1.11
C PHE A 121 10.57 18.13 0.44
N ALA A 122 11.49 18.83 1.12
CA ALA A 122 12.84 19.02 0.60
C ALA A 122 13.54 17.67 0.35
N LYS A 123 14.47 17.64 -0.62
CA LYS A 123 15.04 16.40 -1.17
C LYS A 123 15.69 15.48 -0.12
N ASP A 124 16.30 16.04 0.93
CA ASP A 124 16.99 15.27 1.97
C ASP A 124 16.11 14.98 3.19
N ASN A 125 14.83 15.35 3.16
CA ASN A 125 13.91 15.10 4.26
C ASN A 125 13.28 13.71 4.13
N TYR A 126 13.54 12.88 5.12
CA TYR A 126 12.83 11.62 5.33
C TYR A 126 11.75 11.81 6.40
N PRO A 127 10.54 11.23 6.24
CA PRO A 127 9.47 11.42 7.19
C PRO A 127 9.72 10.65 8.49
N ASN A 128 9.12 11.14 9.57
CA ASN A 128 8.80 10.27 10.70
C ASN A 128 7.61 9.40 10.27
N ILE A 129 7.78 8.09 10.32
CA ILE A 129 6.75 7.14 9.91
C ILE A 129 6.00 6.67 11.16
N TYR A 130 4.68 6.84 11.13
CA TYR A 130 3.79 6.21 12.09
C TYR A 130 3.28 4.90 11.50
N TYR A 131 3.42 3.83 12.26
CA TYR A 131 3.09 2.49 11.82
C TYR A 131 1.70 2.07 12.30
N GLY A 132 0.98 1.38 11.41
CA GLY A 132 -0.24 0.64 11.69
C GLY A 132 -0.02 -0.85 11.46
N ASP A 133 -1.13 -1.60 11.46
CA ASP A 133 -1.13 -3.04 11.20
C ASP A 133 -1.08 -3.34 9.69
N GLY A 134 -0.40 -4.42 9.32
CA GLY A 134 -0.23 -4.91 7.96
C GLY A 134 0.86 -5.98 7.86
N ASP A 135 1.45 -6.11 6.68
CA ASP A 135 2.51 -7.07 6.38
C ASP A 135 3.92 -6.43 6.24
N GLY A 136 4.09 -5.17 6.65
CA GLY A 136 5.32 -4.38 6.50
C GLY A 136 5.41 -3.60 5.18
N THR A 137 4.50 -3.89 4.24
CA THR A 137 4.39 -3.19 2.96
C THR A 137 2.97 -2.71 2.68
N VAL A 138 1.95 -3.51 2.98
CA VAL A 138 0.55 -3.26 2.64
C VAL A 138 -0.26 -3.17 3.92
N ASN A 139 -0.99 -2.06 4.08
CA ASN A 139 -1.84 -1.83 5.25
C ASN A 139 -2.93 -2.91 5.35
N LEU A 140 -3.26 -3.32 6.57
CA LEU A 140 -4.22 -4.41 6.82
C LEU A 140 -5.56 -4.19 6.10
N LYS A 141 -6.10 -2.96 6.12
CA LYS A 141 -7.36 -2.64 5.44
C LYS A 141 -7.35 -2.97 3.94
N SER A 142 -6.21 -2.80 3.28
CA SER A 142 -6.01 -3.15 1.87
C SER A 142 -5.78 -4.64 1.65
N LEU A 143 -5.17 -5.35 2.61
CA LEU A 143 -5.01 -6.80 2.57
C LEU A 143 -6.35 -7.53 2.76
N GLU A 144 -7.22 -6.97 3.59
CA GLU A 144 -8.54 -7.54 3.91
C GLU A 144 -9.60 -7.32 2.82
N GLY A 145 -9.27 -6.65 1.71
CA GLY A 145 -10.26 -6.25 0.70
C GLY A 145 -11.09 -7.37 0.09
N CYS A 146 -10.54 -8.57 -0.04
CA CYS A 146 -11.30 -9.75 -0.47
C CYS A 146 -12.53 -10.04 0.41
N ARG A 147 -12.51 -9.64 1.70
CA ARG A 147 -13.66 -9.81 2.62
C ARG A 147 -14.86 -8.99 2.18
N LEU A 148 -14.64 -7.88 1.46
CA LEU A 148 -15.73 -7.05 0.89
C LEU A 148 -16.50 -7.74 -0.22
N TRP A 149 -16.00 -8.87 -0.75
CA TRP A 149 -16.69 -9.73 -1.72
C TRP A 149 -17.48 -10.86 -1.08
N GLN A 150 -17.41 -11.05 0.24
CA GLN A 150 -18.21 -12.08 0.93
C GLN A 150 -19.70 -11.81 0.73
N GLY A 151 -20.43 -12.84 0.29
CA GLY A 151 -21.87 -12.75 -0.01
C GLY A 151 -22.21 -12.06 -1.34
N LYS A 152 -21.23 -11.56 -2.10
CA LYS A 152 -21.45 -10.93 -3.42
C LYS A 152 -21.33 -11.88 -4.60
N GLN A 153 -20.93 -13.13 -4.37
CA GLN A 153 -20.86 -14.19 -5.37
C GLN A 153 -21.33 -15.53 -4.79
N LYS A 154 -21.72 -16.47 -5.66
CA LYS A 154 -22.16 -17.82 -5.24
C LYS A 154 -21.00 -18.64 -4.69
N GLN A 155 -19.81 -18.46 -5.25
CA GLN A 155 -18.60 -19.19 -4.91
C GLN A 155 -17.99 -18.64 -3.61
N GLN A 156 -17.33 -19.51 -2.83
CA GLN A 156 -16.81 -19.14 -1.52
C GLN A 156 -15.60 -18.19 -1.61
N ILE A 157 -15.55 -17.22 -0.68
CA ILE A 157 -14.36 -16.44 -0.38
C ILE A 157 -13.82 -16.90 0.97
N ILE A 158 -12.72 -17.65 0.95
CA ILE A 158 -12.03 -18.15 2.13
C ILE A 158 -10.86 -17.22 2.40
N HIS A 159 -10.80 -16.60 3.58
CA HIS A 159 -9.69 -15.75 3.96
C HIS A 159 -8.97 -16.31 5.19
N ARG A 160 -7.65 -16.09 5.26
CA ARG A 160 -6.83 -16.50 6.41
C ARG A 160 -5.71 -15.49 6.64
N MET A 161 -5.60 -15.05 7.89
CA MET A 161 -4.51 -14.21 8.36
C MET A 161 -3.34 -15.07 8.84
N PHE A 162 -2.13 -14.59 8.59
CA PHE A 162 -0.89 -15.19 9.07
C PHE A 162 -0.15 -14.17 9.94
N PRO A 163 -0.25 -14.29 11.29
CA PRO A 163 0.46 -13.43 12.21
C PRO A 163 1.96 -13.41 11.93
N MET A 164 2.56 -12.23 11.96
CA MET A 164 3.97 -11.98 11.61
C MET A 164 4.34 -12.37 10.16
N GLY A 165 3.35 -12.55 9.28
CA GLY A 165 3.58 -12.80 7.86
C GLY A 165 4.05 -11.54 7.15
N GLU A 166 5.35 -11.25 7.18
CA GLU A 166 5.94 -10.14 6.41
C GLU A 166 5.71 -10.33 4.91
N HIS A 167 5.55 -9.23 4.17
CA HIS A 167 5.15 -9.17 2.77
C HIS A 167 5.84 -10.20 1.86
N ASN A 168 7.16 -10.35 1.99
CA ASN A 168 7.94 -11.34 1.24
C ASN A 168 8.14 -12.62 2.06
N GLY A 169 8.38 -12.49 3.37
CA GLY A 169 8.64 -13.60 4.29
C GLY A 169 7.46 -14.58 4.41
N ILE A 170 6.24 -14.13 4.17
CA ILE A 170 5.04 -14.98 4.21
C ILE A 170 5.12 -16.14 3.22
N LEU A 171 5.82 -15.99 2.10
CA LEU A 171 6.01 -17.05 1.10
C LEU A 171 6.81 -18.25 1.64
N GLN A 172 7.59 -18.04 2.71
CA GLN A 172 8.35 -19.09 3.40
C GLN A 172 7.63 -19.58 4.67
N ASN A 173 6.46 -19.03 5.00
CA ASN A 173 5.73 -19.41 6.19
C ASN A 173 5.16 -20.84 6.02
N PRO A 174 5.54 -21.81 6.88
CA PRO A 174 5.10 -23.19 6.75
C PRO A 174 3.58 -23.35 6.89
N TYR A 175 2.92 -22.47 7.66
CA TYR A 175 1.46 -22.46 7.78
C TYR A 175 0.78 -21.95 6.51
N LEU A 176 1.38 -20.97 5.81
CA LEU A 176 0.89 -20.53 4.50
C LEU A 176 1.00 -21.68 3.50
N ILE A 177 2.19 -22.28 3.38
CA ILE A 177 2.46 -23.38 2.46
C ILE A 177 1.47 -24.53 2.68
N ARG A 178 1.26 -24.92 3.94
CA ARG A 178 0.25 -25.93 4.29
C ARG A 178 -1.17 -25.52 3.87
N SER A 179 -1.56 -24.27 4.10
CA SER A 179 -2.89 -23.76 3.71
C SER A 179 -3.09 -23.75 2.19
N VAL A 180 -2.02 -23.50 1.42
CA VAL A 180 -2.04 -23.57 -0.05
C VAL A 180 -2.18 -25.02 -0.52
N ILE A 181 -1.46 -25.96 0.07
CA ILE A 181 -1.59 -27.39 -0.24
C ILE A 181 -3.03 -27.87 0.05
N GLU A 182 -3.56 -27.56 1.25
CA GLU A 182 -4.94 -27.87 1.64
C GLU A 182 -5.98 -27.24 0.71
N ALA A 183 -5.67 -26.09 0.09
CA ALA A 183 -6.54 -25.41 -0.86
C ALA A 183 -6.53 -26.06 -2.25
N LEU A 184 -5.40 -26.65 -2.66
CA LEU A 184 -5.22 -27.35 -3.94
C LEU A 184 -5.81 -28.76 -3.94
N GLU A 185 -5.97 -29.37 -2.77
CA GLU A 185 -6.54 -30.71 -2.60
C GLU A 185 -8.09 -30.73 -2.53
N GLN A 186 -8.74 -29.55 -2.60
CA GLN A 186 -10.20 -29.37 -2.54
C GLN A 186 -10.83 -29.11 -3.92
#